data_AF-G9X391-F1
#
_entry.id   AF-G9X391-F1
#
_cell.length_a   1.000
_cell.length_b   1.000
_cell.length_c   1.000
_cell.angle_alpha   90.00
_cell.angle_beta   90.00
_cell.angle_gamma   90.00
#
_symmetry.space_group_name_H-M   'P 1'
#
loop_
_entity.id
_entity.type
_entity.pdbx_description
1 polymer ?
#
loop_
_entity_poly.entity_id
_entity_poly.type
_entity_poly.pdbx_seq_one_letter_code
_entity_poly.pdbx_strand_id
1 'polypeptide(L)'
;MYSINYFNKDEFKESLIEKGTIPLNEKWRKIHLKIELLVIFVTFVMELIILVVGYKKYINISSSTYLIRYLLTPVSINLLLYLIAYLVNRYSTNDKKFENIKNIVVNISFVIQIFVVAVVHQYFSAVYFIFTVPILLSVIYGSIGMAAIITILSIFCIMISAFLIKYDSDLVVNFAFSVDILLIETMIIIFFILAVLIMVYIRKKQEKLISTMIDIQTLKNSINVDRLTGVYTKIMLREFFEDAKEGLFGNEFCIAICDIDNLSNVNNEFSHTAGDRILNIFGNILKRYESNNFVPIRYGGEEFVLGINENIDKAIRELNQIKERFKRECKDEFGKQVSLSIGITIADIDKAPPHILSEADVALRYAKQSGKDKISIYDEKTMKID
;
A
#
# COMPACT_ATOMS: atom_id res chain seq x y z
N MET A 1 12.95 -0.09 -17.10
CA MET A 1 13.45 1.11 -16.37
C MET A 1 14.41 0.60 -15.31
N TYR A 2 15.64 0.24 -15.70
CA TYR A 2 16.62 -0.46 -14.85
C TYR A 2 17.71 0.50 -14.35
N SER A 3 17.33 1.73 -13.97
CA SER A 3 18.21 2.49 -13.11
C SER A 3 18.16 1.85 -11.72
N ILE A 4 19.33 1.60 -11.13
CA ILE A 4 19.46 1.33 -9.70
C ILE A 4 19.00 2.60 -8.98
N ASN A 5 17.69 2.78 -8.88
CA ASN A 5 17.09 3.74 -7.98
C ASN A 5 17.40 3.20 -6.60
N TYR A 6 18.36 3.82 -5.93
CA TYR A 6 18.57 3.65 -4.50
C TYR A 6 17.21 3.79 -3.84
N PHE A 7 16.67 2.66 -3.37
CA PHE A 7 15.39 2.60 -2.72
C PHE A 7 15.41 3.55 -1.51
N ASN A 8 14.77 4.70 -1.66
CA ASN A 8 14.66 5.68 -0.59
C ASN A 8 13.56 5.19 0.37
N LYS A 9 14.00 4.67 1.52
CA LYS A 9 13.10 4.07 2.53
C LYS A 9 12.03 5.06 2.99
N ASP A 10 12.36 6.34 3.10
CA ASP A 10 11.46 7.36 3.62
C ASP A 10 10.38 7.73 2.59
N GLU A 11 10.77 7.90 1.33
CA GLU A 11 9.83 8.20 0.23
C GLU A 11 8.87 7.03 -0.04
N PHE A 12 9.37 5.79 0.01
CA PHE A 12 8.52 4.60 -0.12
C PHE A 12 7.53 4.48 1.04
N LYS A 13 7.98 4.74 2.27
CA LYS A 13 7.13 4.76 3.45
C LYS A 13 6.04 5.82 3.34
N GLU A 14 6.38 7.03 2.90
CA GLU A 14 5.43 8.12 2.72
C GLU A 14 4.39 7.78 1.64
N SER A 15 4.82 7.23 0.50
CA SER A 15 3.92 6.77 -0.57
C SER A 15 2.93 5.70 -0.11
N LEU A 16 3.38 4.72 0.69
CA LEU A 16 2.52 3.67 1.25
C LEU A 16 1.45 4.24 2.18
N ILE A 17 1.83 5.20 3.03
CA ILE A 17 0.91 5.85 3.96
C ILE A 17 -0.11 6.70 3.18
N GLU A 18 0.33 7.45 2.18
CA GLU A 18 -0.54 8.34 1.42
C GLU A 18 -1.56 7.58 0.56
N LYS A 19 -1.11 6.58 -0.21
CA LYS A 19 -1.98 5.76 -1.05
C LYS A 19 -3.05 5.01 -0.24
N GLY A 20 -2.77 4.68 1.02
CA GLY A 20 -3.70 3.95 1.88
C GLY A 20 -4.70 4.83 2.65
N THR A 21 -4.27 5.99 3.15
CA THR A 21 -5.02 6.76 4.17
C THR A 21 -6.20 7.55 3.60
N ILE A 22 -6.03 8.24 2.47
CA ILE A 22 -7.07 9.10 1.90
C ILE A 22 -8.31 8.30 1.45
N PRO A 23 -8.17 7.21 0.65
CA PRO A 23 -9.32 6.43 0.20
C PRO A 23 -10.06 5.74 1.35
N LEU A 24 -9.31 5.38 2.41
CA LEU A 24 -9.88 4.73 3.58
C LEU A 24 -10.74 5.71 4.40
N ASN A 25 -10.25 6.93 4.62
CA ASN A 25 -11.01 7.97 5.33
C ASN A 25 -12.32 8.31 4.61
N GLU A 26 -12.31 8.40 3.28
CA GLU A 26 -13.53 8.65 2.50
C GLU A 26 -14.56 7.52 2.67
N LYS A 27 -14.13 6.26 2.58
CA LYS A 27 -15.01 5.10 2.84
C LYS A 27 -15.61 5.14 4.24
N TRP A 28 -14.81 5.48 5.24
CA TRP A 28 -15.29 5.58 6.62
C TRP A 28 -16.24 6.74 6.85
N ARG A 29 -16.01 7.91 6.26
CA ARG A 29 -16.98 9.02 6.33
C ARG A 29 -18.34 8.61 5.74
N LYS A 30 -18.37 7.84 4.65
CA LYS A 30 -19.62 7.32 4.09
C LYS A 30 -20.33 6.36 5.06
N ILE A 31 -19.59 5.52 5.79
CA ILE A 31 -20.16 4.64 6.82
C ILE A 31 -20.69 5.48 7.99
N HIS A 32 -19.92 6.46 8.44
CA HIS A 32 -20.31 7.36 9.53
C HIS A 32 -21.61 8.11 9.22
N LEU A 33 -21.72 8.70 8.03
CA LEU A 33 -22.96 9.35 7.56
C LEU A 33 -24.15 8.39 7.51
N LYS A 34 -23.95 7.09 7.19
CA LYS A 34 -25.02 6.09 7.26
C LYS A 34 -25.45 5.81 8.71
N ILE A 35 -24.50 5.80 9.65
CA ILE A 35 -24.79 5.65 11.08
C ILE A 35 -25.57 6.86 11.59
N GLU A 36 -25.19 8.08 11.21
CA GLU A 36 -25.95 9.30 11.54
C GLU A 36 -27.41 9.19 11.06
N LEU A 37 -27.61 8.80 9.79
CA LEU A 37 -28.94 8.63 9.23
C LEU A 37 -29.75 7.53 9.95
N LEU A 38 -29.08 6.44 10.35
CA LEU A 38 -29.69 5.37 11.13
C LEU A 38 -30.15 5.88 12.51
N VAL A 39 -29.35 6.69 13.19
CA VAL A 39 -29.73 7.28 14.49
C VAL A 39 -30.95 8.19 14.31
N ILE A 40 -30.99 9.03 13.27
CA ILE A 40 -32.17 9.86 12.95
C ILE A 40 -33.42 8.99 12.75
N PHE A 41 -33.29 7.92 11.97
CA PHE A 41 -34.39 7.00 11.69
C PHE A 41 -34.88 6.27 12.95
N VAL A 42 -33.98 5.75 13.77
CA VAL A 42 -34.32 5.07 15.02
C VAL A 42 -35.02 6.03 15.99
N THR A 43 -34.50 7.25 16.17
CA THR A 43 -35.15 8.26 17.01
C THR A 43 -36.55 8.61 16.49
N PHE A 44 -36.72 8.79 15.17
CA PHE A 44 -38.03 9.03 14.57
C PHE A 44 -39.04 7.89 14.84
N VAL A 45 -38.61 6.64 14.66
CA VAL A 45 -39.46 5.46 14.93
C VAL A 45 -39.82 5.37 16.41
N MET A 46 -38.86 5.61 17.31
CA MET A 46 -39.10 5.63 18.75
C MET A 46 -40.16 6.68 19.13
N GLU A 47 -40.09 7.88 18.55
CA GLU A 47 -41.07 8.94 18.80
C GLU A 47 -42.47 8.60 18.28
N LEU A 48 -42.56 7.94 17.12
CA LEU A 48 -43.84 7.42 16.64
C LEU A 48 -44.43 6.37 17.57
N ILE A 49 -43.60 5.50 18.14
CA ILE A 49 -44.05 4.50 19.12
C ILE A 49 -44.58 5.19 20.38
N ILE A 50 -43.87 6.17 20.93
CA ILE A 50 -44.30 6.91 22.13
C ILE A 50 -45.64 7.65 21.87
N LEU A 51 -45.79 8.24 20.68
CA LEU A 51 -47.04 8.87 20.26
C LEU A 51 -48.22 7.88 20.29
N VAL A 52 -48.03 6.65 19.82
CA VAL A 52 -49.08 5.61 19.74
C VAL A 52 -49.35 4.93 21.08
N VAL A 53 -48.32 4.58 21.85
CA VAL A 53 -48.43 3.85 23.13
C VAL A 53 -49.06 4.71 24.24
N GLY A 54 -49.16 6.02 24.00
CA GLY A 54 -50.02 6.91 24.78
C GLY A 54 -49.23 7.96 25.51
N TYR A 55 -48.60 8.88 24.76
CA TYR A 55 -47.92 10.05 25.30
C TYR A 55 -48.80 10.84 26.31
N LYS A 56 -50.15 10.85 26.11
CA LYS A 56 -51.13 11.46 27.02
C LYS A 56 -51.13 10.88 28.44
N LYS A 57 -50.61 9.66 28.64
CA LYS A 57 -50.49 9.03 29.96
C LYS A 57 -49.34 9.61 30.77
N TYR A 58 -48.33 10.18 30.10
CA TYR A 58 -47.09 10.64 30.71
C TYR A 58 -46.86 12.15 30.56
N ILE A 59 -47.47 12.78 29.56
CA ILE A 59 -47.23 14.17 29.17
C ILE A 59 -48.58 14.83 28.86
N ASN A 60 -48.95 15.86 29.63
CA ASN A 60 -50.22 16.58 29.48
C ASN A 60 -50.14 17.70 28.43
N ILE A 61 -49.79 17.34 27.18
CA ILE A 61 -49.59 18.28 26.07
C ILE A 61 -50.56 17.96 24.92
N SER A 62 -50.92 18.97 24.11
CA SER A 62 -51.74 18.77 22.91
C SER A 62 -51.01 17.89 21.87
N SER A 63 -51.75 17.13 21.06
CA SER A 63 -51.15 16.25 20.05
C SER A 63 -50.32 17.01 19.01
N SER A 64 -50.77 18.21 18.63
CA SER A 64 -50.05 19.06 17.67
C SER A 64 -48.75 19.61 18.26
N THR A 65 -48.77 20.06 19.52
CA THR A 65 -47.56 20.52 20.21
C THR A 65 -46.54 19.39 20.39
N TYR A 66 -47.00 18.16 20.69
CA TYR A 66 -46.12 17.00 20.76
C TYR A 66 -45.43 16.72 19.42
N LEU A 67 -46.22 16.65 18.34
CA LEU A 67 -45.70 16.41 16.98
C LEU A 67 -44.67 17.47 16.57
N ILE A 68 -44.89 18.74 16.89
CA ILE A 68 -43.94 19.80 16.55
C ILE A 68 -42.67 19.71 17.40
N ARG A 69 -42.81 19.62 18.73
CA ARG A 69 -41.68 19.72 19.67
C ARG A 69 -40.80 18.46 19.68
N TYR A 70 -41.40 17.27 19.67
CA TYR A 70 -40.67 16.00 19.88
C TYR A 70 -40.40 15.23 18.59
N LEU A 71 -41.19 15.46 17.52
CA LEU A 71 -41.01 14.74 16.25
C LEU A 71 -40.42 15.63 15.15
N LEU A 72 -41.16 16.65 14.70
CA LEU A 72 -40.80 17.44 13.50
C LEU A 72 -39.55 18.29 13.71
N THR A 73 -39.45 19.02 14.82
CA THR A 73 -38.32 19.92 15.08
C THR A 73 -36.97 19.18 15.15
N PRO A 74 -36.79 18.17 16.03
CA PRO A 74 -35.51 17.47 16.13
C PRO A 74 -35.13 16.71 14.85
N VAL A 75 -36.09 16.08 14.17
CA VAL A 75 -35.84 15.37 12.92
C VAL A 75 -35.40 16.34 11.82
N SER A 76 -36.05 17.51 11.72
CA SER A 76 -35.68 18.52 10.72
C SER A 76 -34.28 19.09 10.97
N ILE A 77 -33.95 19.39 12.23
CA ILE A 77 -32.61 19.88 12.61
C ILE A 77 -31.55 18.81 12.30
N ASN A 78 -31.79 17.55 12.69
CA ASN A 78 -30.82 16.49 12.48
C ASN A 78 -30.63 16.15 10.99
N LEU A 79 -31.70 16.17 10.19
CA LEU A 79 -31.62 16.01 8.73
C LEU A 79 -30.84 17.17 8.08
N LEU A 80 -31.02 18.40 8.56
CA LEU A 80 -30.26 19.55 8.08
C LEU A 80 -28.76 19.40 8.42
N LEU A 81 -28.42 19.00 9.65
CA LEU A 81 -27.04 18.74 10.06
C LEU A 81 -26.40 17.62 9.22
N TYR A 82 -27.15 16.53 8.99
CA TYR A 82 -26.73 15.44 8.12
C TYR A 82 -26.49 15.94 6.69
N LEU A 83 -27.38 16.77 6.14
CA LEU A 83 -27.25 17.31 4.80
C LEU A 83 -25.99 18.17 4.67
N ILE A 84 -25.71 19.03 5.66
CA ILE A 84 -24.49 19.85 5.69
C ILE A 84 -23.24 18.95 5.69
N ALA A 85 -23.20 17.96 6.58
CA ALA A 85 -22.07 17.03 6.67
C ALA A 85 -21.89 16.20 5.38
N TYR A 86 -23.00 15.77 4.77
CA TYR A 86 -23.01 15.06 3.49
C TYR A 86 -22.47 15.92 2.35
N LEU A 87 -22.89 17.19 2.26
CA LEU A 87 -22.41 18.13 1.23
C LEU A 87 -20.92 18.43 1.38
N VAL A 88 -20.45 18.66 2.62
CA VAL A 88 -19.02 18.86 2.90
C VAL A 88 -18.20 17.63 2.53
N ASN A 89 -18.69 16.42 2.85
CA ASN A 89 -18.03 15.18 2.49
C ASN A 89 -17.97 14.96 0.96
N ARG A 90 -18.99 15.38 0.23
CA ARG A 90 -19.08 15.24 -1.24
C ARG A 90 -18.15 16.19 -2.00
N TYR A 91 -17.73 17.30 -1.39
CA TYR A 91 -16.80 18.25 -2.01
C TYR A 91 -15.46 17.57 -2.34
N SER A 92 -15.12 17.41 -3.62
CA SER A 92 -13.88 16.76 -4.02
C SER A 92 -12.69 17.73 -3.92
N THR A 93 -11.59 17.28 -3.34
CA THR A 93 -10.37 18.08 -3.16
C THR A 93 -9.16 17.15 -3.04
N ASN A 94 -8.00 17.63 -3.49
CA ASN A 94 -6.72 16.95 -3.30
C ASN A 94 -5.95 17.48 -2.08
N ASP A 95 -6.49 18.47 -1.35
CA ASP A 95 -5.83 19.04 -0.17
C ASP A 95 -6.02 18.16 1.07
N LYS A 96 -4.92 17.59 1.55
CA LYS A 96 -4.85 16.76 2.77
C LYS A 96 -5.34 17.47 4.02
N LYS A 97 -5.14 18.79 4.15
CA LYS A 97 -5.67 19.58 5.28
C LYS A 97 -7.20 19.60 5.25
N PHE A 98 -7.76 19.74 4.06
CA PHE A 98 -9.20 19.76 3.87
C PHE A 98 -9.85 18.38 4.11
N GLU A 99 -9.15 17.28 3.79
CA GLU A 99 -9.59 15.92 4.16
C GLU A 99 -9.72 15.74 5.69
N ASN A 100 -8.81 16.32 6.48
CA ASN A 100 -8.93 16.32 7.94
C ASN A 100 -10.10 17.17 8.42
N ILE A 101 -10.38 18.31 7.78
CA ILE A 101 -11.55 19.14 8.09
C ILE A 101 -12.83 18.35 7.85
N LYS A 102 -12.95 17.60 6.75
CA LYS A 102 -14.12 16.74 6.49
C LYS A 102 -14.35 15.73 7.61
N ASN A 103 -13.30 15.09 8.12
CA ASN A 103 -13.40 14.14 9.22
C ASN A 103 -13.96 14.81 10.49
N ILE A 104 -13.44 16.00 10.82
CA ILE A 104 -13.88 16.79 11.98
C ILE A 104 -15.35 17.20 11.81
N VAL A 105 -15.74 17.73 10.65
CA VAL A 105 -17.12 18.18 10.38
C VAL A 105 -18.13 17.04 10.57
N VAL A 106 -17.86 15.86 10.02
CA VAL A 106 -18.75 14.68 10.17
C VAL A 106 -18.87 14.25 11.64
N ASN A 107 -17.81 14.30 12.43
CA ASN A 107 -17.91 13.91 13.85
C ASN A 107 -18.63 14.98 14.68
N ILE A 108 -18.36 16.25 14.42
CA ILE A 108 -19.04 17.36 15.11
C ILE A 108 -20.54 17.36 14.76
N SER A 109 -20.92 17.14 13.50
CA SER A 109 -22.34 17.01 13.13
C SER A 109 -23.01 15.89 13.91
N PHE A 110 -22.34 14.75 14.07
CA PHE A 110 -22.90 13.65 14.83
C PHE A 110 -23.06 13.96 16.32
N VAL A 111 -22.08 14.61 16.95
CA VAL A 111 -22.19 15.06 18.36
C VAL A 111 -23.36 16.04 18.54
N ILE A 112 -23.53 16.99 17.61
CA ILE A 112 -24.63 17.96 17.66
C ILE A 112 -25.98 17.26 17.45
N GLN A 113 -26.07 16.27 16.55
CA GLN A 113 -27.29 15.48 16.38
C GLN A 113 -27.68 14.75 17.67
N ILE A 114 -26.70 14.13 18.35
CA ILE A 114 -26.93 13.47 19.64
C ILE A 114 -27.34 14.48 20.71
N PHE A 115 -26.76 15.69 20.70
CA PHE A 115 -27.19 16.77 21.59
C PHE A 115 -28.65 17.17 21.37
N VAL A 116 -29.12 17.27 20.12
CA VAL A 116 -30.54 17.52 19.82
C VAL A 116 -31.43 16.41 20.40
N VAL A 117 -31.03 15.14 20.24
CA VAL A 117 -31.75 14.00 20.83
C VAL A 117 -31.73 14.08 22.36
N ALA A 118 -30.60 14.43 22.96
CA ALA A 118 -30.44 14.54 24.42
C ALA A 118 -31.30 15.65 25.03
N VAL A 119 -31.41 16.81 24.38
CA VAL A 119 -32.26 17.92 24.83
C VAL A 119 -33.75 17.53 24.80
N VAL A 120 -34.17 16.81 23.75
CA VAL A 120 -35.57 16.37 23.60
C VAL A 120 -35.92 15.25 24.58
N HIS A 121 -35.00 14.32 24.83
CA HIS A 121 -35.19 13.16 25.70
C HIS A 121 -34.47 13.26 27.03
N GLN A 122 -34.28 14.49 27.53
CA GLN A 122 -33.54 14.78 28.76
C GLN A 122 -34.06 14.05 30.01
N TYR A 123 -35.30 13.55 29.97
CA TYR A 123 -35.89 12.69 31.01
C TYR A 123 -35.16 11.36 31.19
N PHE A 124 -34.62 10.78 30.12
CA PHE A 124 -33.98 9.47 30.15
C PHE A 124 -32.46 9.64 30.21
N SER A 125 -31.88 9.44 31.40
CA SER A 125 -30.42 9.50 31.59
C SER A 125 -29.67 8.55 30.64
N ALA A 126 -30.29 7.44 30.25
CA ALA A 126 -29.76 6.48 29.29
C ALA A 126 -29.40 7.10 27.91
N VAL A 127 -30.06 8.18 27.48
CA VAL A 127 -29.81 8.82 26.18
C VAL A 127 -28.41 9.44 26.11
N TYR A 128 -27.87 9.89 27.24
CA TYR A 128 -26.54 10.49 27.28
C TYR A 128 -25.41 9.46 27.00
N PHE A 129 -25.66 8.15 27.13
CA PHE A 129 -24.68 7.13 26.72
C PHE A 129 -24.39 7.13 25.22
N ILE A 130 -25.30 7.66 24.39
CA ILE A 130 -25.12 7.73 22.93
C ILE A 130 -23.90 8.61 22.57
N PHE A 131 -23.51 9.57 23.42
CA PHE A 131 -22.29 10.38 23.25
C PHE A 131 -20.99 9.57 23.25
N THR A 132 -21.00 8.31 23.69
CA THR A 132 -19.83 7.42 23.57
C THR A 132 -19.57 6.98 22.13
N VAL A 133 -20.60 6.93 21.29
CA VAL A 133 -20.50 6.43 19.90
C VAL A 133 -19.62 7.33 19.02
N PRO A 134 -19.78 8.67 18.98
CA PRO A 134 -18.85 9.55 18.25
C PRO A 134 -17.39 9.39 18.69
N ILE A 135 -17.14 9.16 19.98
CA ILE A 135 -15.78 8.98 20.51
C ILE A 135 -15.18 7.68 19.97
N LEU A 136 -15.94 6.58 19.98
CA LEU A 136 -15.51 5.31 19.39
C LEU A 136 -15.28 5.44 17.87
N LEU A 137 -16.14 6.15 17.15
CA LEU A 137 -15.96 6.39 15.72
C LEU A 137 -14.75 7.29 15.42
N SER A 138 -14.38 8.19 16.33
CA SER A 138 -13.20 9.04 16.18
C SER A 138 -11.88 8.24 16.10
N VAL A 139 -11.84 7.05 16.70
CA VAL A 139 -10.68 6.13 16.68
C VAL A 139 -10.29 5.78 15.24
N ILE A 140 -11.29 5.64 14.36
CA ILE A 140 -11.09 5.24 12.97
C ILE A 140 -10.19 6.24 12.21
N TYR A 141 -10.31 7.53 12.55
CA TYR A 141 -9.52 8.59 11.93
C TYR A 141 -8.11 8.71 12.53
N GLY A 142 -7.82 7.97 13.60
CA GLY A 142 -6.47 7.84 14.17
C GLY A 142 -5.87 9.13 14.73
N SER A 143 -6.69 10.18 14.97
CA SER A 143 -6.26 11.48 15.47
C SER A 143 -6.68 11.68 16.92
N ILE A 144 -5.71 11.61 17.84
CA ILE A 144 -5.92 11.84 19.28
C ILE A 144 -6.48 13.24 19.53
N GLY A 145 -5.99 14.26 18.81
CA GLY A 145 -6.48 15.63 18.96
C GLY A 145 -7.95 15.77 18.56
N MET A 146 -8.37 15.09 17.50
CA MET A 146 -9.77 15.06 17.08
C MET A 146 -10.67 14.34 18.10
N ALA A 147 -10.24 13.18 18.60
CA ALA A 147 -10.95 12.45 19.64
C ALA A 147 -11.11 13.29 20.93
N ALA A 148 -10.08 14.06 21.29
CA ALA A 148 -10.13 14.97 22.43
C ALA A 148 -11.15 16.09 22.21
N ILE A 149 -11.16 16.73 21.04
CA ILE A 149 -12.16 17.75 20.67
C ILE A 149 -13.58 17.19 20.78
N ILE A 150 -13.82 15.99 20.23
CA ILE A 150 -15.14 15.32 20.27
C ILE A 150 -15.56 15.00 21.70
N THR A 151 -14.63 14.53 22.54
CA THR A 151 -14.90 14.20 23.95
C THR A 151 -15.26 15.46 24.74
N ILE A 152 -14.47 16.53 24.59
CA ILE A 152 -14.72 17.82 25.25
C ILE A 152 -16.07 18.39 24.81
N LEU A 153 -16.36 18.37 23.51
CA LEU A 153 -17.63 18.83 22.98
C LEU A 153 -18.80 18.00 23.51
N SER A 154 -18.64 16.68 23.63
CA SER A 154 -19.66 15.78 24.17
C SER A 154 -19.96 16.09 25.64
N ILE A 155 -18.94 16.24 26.48
CA ILE A 155 -19.09 16.62 27.90
C ILE A 155 -19.81 17.98 27.99
N PHE A 156 -19.40 18.95 27.18
CA PHE A 156 -20.03 20.27 27.15
C PHE A 156 -21.51 20.21 26.74
N CYS A 157 -21.86 19.42 25.71
CA CYS A 157 -23.22 19.18 25.28
C CYS A 157 -24.08 18.51 26.37
N ILE A 158 -23.53 17.53 27.09
CA ILE A 158 -24.21 16.88 28.22
C ILE A 158 -24.49 17.89 29.32
N MET A 159 -23.49 18.70 29.68
CA MET A 159 -23.60 19.70 30.73
C MET A 159 -24.67 20.77 30.39
N ILE A 160 -24.70 21.24 29.13
CA ILE A 160 -25.75 22.15 28.65
C ILE A 160 -27.13 21.49 28.70
N SER A 161 -27.26 20.27 28.17
CA SER A 161 -28.53 19.56 28.14
C SER A 161 -29.07 19.32 29.56
N ALA A 162 -28.21 18.90 30.49
CA ALA A 162 -28.56 18.73 31.89
C ALA A 162 -28.92 20.05 32.59
N PHE A 163 -28.33 21.18 32.18
CA PHE A 163 -28.70 22.50 32.71
C PHE A 163 -30.07 22.96 32.21
N LEU A 164 -30.41 22.70 30.94
CA LEU A 164 -31.68 23.10 30.34
C LEU A 164 -32.90 22.46 31.02
N ILE A 165 -32.73 21.28 31.62
CA ILE A 165 -33.80 20.57 32.34
C ILE A 165 -34.41 21.41 33.47
N LYS A 166 -33.62 22.31 34.09
CA LYS A 166 -34.07 23.18 35.19
C LYS A 166 -35.13 24.20 34.76
N TYR A 167 -35.16 24.53 33.47
CA TYR A 167 -36.09 25.48 32.88
C TYR A 167 -37.31 24.79 32.25
N ASP A 168 -37.36 23.46 32.28
CA ASP A 168 -38.54 22.71 31.86
C ASP A 168 -39.50 22.61 33.04
N SER A 169 -40.62 23.35 32.98
CA SER A 169 -41.61 23.44 34.06
C SER A 169 -42.23 22.09 34.43
N ASP A 170 -42.11 21.11 33.54
CA ASP A 170 -42.75 19.81 33.65
C ASP A 170 -41.83 18.75 34.30
N LEU A 171 -40.57 19.10 34.61
CA LEU A 171 -39.55 18.17 35.09
C LEU A 171 -39.04 18.53 36.49
N VAL A 172 -39.08 17.57 37.42
CA VAL A 172 -38.45 17.68 38.74
C VAL A 172 -37.09 16.98 38.73
N VAL A 173 -36.03 17.75 38.91
CA VAL A 173 -34.66 17.21 39.01
C VAL A 173 -34.44 16.65 40.40
N ASN A 174 -34.31 15.33 40.48
CA ASN A 174 -33.96 14.63 41.72
C ASN A 174 -32.44 14.43 41.83
N PHE A 175 -31.93 14.29 43.05
CA PHE A 175 -30.50 14.05 43.31
C PHE A 175 -29.93 12.86 42.51
N ALA A 176 -30.72 11.80 42.31
CA ALA A 176 -30.35 10.64 41.50
C ALA A 176 -29.98 11.00 40.05
N PHE A 177 -30.68 11.97 39.44
CA PHE A 177 -30.36 12.42 38.08
C PHE A 177 -28.97 13.07 37.99
N SER A 178 -28.62 13.91 38.97
CA SER A 178 -27.28 14.52 39.03
C SER A 178 -26.17 13.47 39.19
N VAL A 179 -26.44 12.38 39.94
CA VAL A 179 -25.53 11.25 40.08
C VAL A 179 -25.38 10.49 38.75
N ASP A 180 -26.48 10.24 38.04
CA ASP A 180 -26.44 9.59 36.72
C ASP A 180 -25.58 10.38 35.72
N ILE A 181 -25.74 11.70 35.65
CA ILE A 181 -24.94 12.56 34.76
C ILE A 181 -23.45 12.47 35.09
N LEU A 182 -23.09 12.56 36.38
CA LEU A 182 -21.71 12.42 36.82
C LEU A 182 -21.12 11.05 36.42
N LEU A 183 -21.88 9.97 36.61
CA LEU A 183 -21.46 8.63 36.20
C LEU A 183 -21.23 8.55 34.68
N ILE A 184 -22.11 9.15 33.88
CA ILE A 184 -21.98 9.15 32.41
C ILE A 184 -20.76 9.95 31.95
N GLU A 185 -20.47 11.10 32.58
CA GLU A 185 -19.25 11.87 32.29
C GLU A 185 -17.99 11.07 32.62
N THR A 186 -17.96 10.37 33.76
CA THR A 186 -16.83 9.48 34.10
C THR A 186 -16.69 8.33 33.10
N MET A 187 -17.80 7.75 32.63
CA MET A 187 -17.78 6.73 31.58
C MET A 187 -17.22 7.27 30.26
N ILE A 188 -17.61 8.48 29.85
CA ILE A 188 -17.08 9.14 28.65
C ILE A 188 -15.57 9.32 28.72
N ILE A 189 -15.05 9.71 29.87
CA ILE A 189 -13.60 9.82 30.10
C ILE A 189 -12.94 8.44 29.96
N ILE A 190 -13.54 7.38 30.52
CA ILE A 190 -13.04 6.00 30.38
C ILE A 190 -13.04 5.56 28.90
N PHE A 191 -14.11 5.82 28.16
CA PHE A 191 -14.19 5.53 26.72
C PHE A 191 -13.16 6.30 25.91
N PHE A 192 -12.89 7.56 26.27
CA PHE A 192 -11.80 8.34 25.65
C PHE A 192 -10.43 7.72 25.94
N ILE A 193 -10.14 7.32 27.18
CA ILE A 193 -8.88 6.64 27.53
C ILE A 193 -8.75 5.33 26.74
N LEU A 194 -9.83 4.53 26.68
CA LEU A 194 -9.86 3.29 25.90
C LEU A 194 -9.62 3.56 24.40
N ALA A 195 -10.25 4.59 23.84
CA ALA A 195 -10.05 5.03 22.46
C ALA A 195 -8.57 5.42 22.21
N VAL A 196 -7.94 6.14 23.13
CA VAL A 196 -6.50 6.49 23.06
C VAL A 196 -5.62 5.24 23.12
N LEU A 197 -5.90 4.29 24.01
CA LEU A 197 -5.16 3.03 24.10
C LEU A 197 -5.28 2.21 22.81
N ILE A 198 -6.48 2.11 22.24
CA ILE A 198 -6.73 1.45 20.95
C ILE A 198 -5.95 2.16 19.83
N MET A 199 -5.98 3.50 19.78
CA MET A 199 -5.23 4.27 18.79
C MET A 199 -3.72 4.05 18.90
N VAL A 200 -3.16 4.06 20.10
CA VAL A 200 -1.73 3.78 20.33
C VAL A 200 -1.38 2.35 19.89
N TYR A 201 -2.22 1.37 20.20
CA TYR A 201 -2.04 -0.01 19.76
C TYR A 201 -2.06 -0.13 18.23
N ILE A 202 -3.05 0.47 17.57
CA ILE A 202 -3.17 0.48 16.11
C ILE A 202 -1.93 1.13 15.46
N ARG A 203 -1.48 2.29 15.98
CA ARG A 203 -0.28 2.98 15.48
C ARG A 203 0.97 2.12 15.58
N LYS A 204 1.24 1.51 16.75
CA LYS A 204 2.37 0.59 16.94
C LYS A 204 2.31 -0.61 15.98
N LYS A 205 1.11 -1.16 15.77
CA LYS A 205 0.91 -2.27 14.83
C LYS A 205 1.17 -1.84 13.38
N GLN A 206 0.72 -0.66 12.98
CA GLN A 206 0.99 -0.09 11.66
C GLN A 206 2.49 0.16 11.43
N GLU A 207 3.19 0.73 12.41
CA GLU A 207 4.65 0.95 12.32
C GLU A 207 5.41 -0.37 12.09
N LYS A 208 5.07 -1.42 12.83
CA LYS A 208 5.67 -2.75 12.67
C LYS A 208 5.38 -3.40 11.32
N LEU A 209 4.17 -3.21 10.78
CA LEU A 209 3.82 -3.70 9.45
C LEU A 209 4.66 -3.00 8.37
N ILE A 210 4.77 -1.67 8.44
CA ILE A 210 5.57 -0.87 7.51
C ILE A 210 7.06 -1.27 7.58
N SER A 211 7.63 -1.43 8.78
CA SER A 211 9.03 -1.83 8.92
C SER A 211 9.28 -3.20 8.29
N THR A 212 8.37 -4.16 8.51
CA THR A 212 8.46 -5.50 7.91
C THR A 212 8.39 -5.43 6.38
N MET A 213 7.54 -4.57 5.81
CA MET A 213 7.48 -4.38 4.35
C MET A 213 8.78 -3.79 3.79
N ILE A 214 9.37 -2.82 4.49
CA ILE A 214 10.67 -2.23 4.11
C ILE A 214 11.79 -3.28 4.17
N ASP A 215 11.80 -4.12 5.20
CA ASP A 215 12.79 -5.20 5.35
C ASP A 215 12.65 -6.25 4.25
N ILE A 216 11.43 -6.66 3.92
CA ILE A 216 11.15 -7.55 2.79
C ILE A 216 11.64 -6.93 1.48
N GLN A 217 11.38 -5.64 1.25
CA GLN A 217 11.84 -4.97 0.03
C GLN A 217 13.37 -4.87 -0.02
N THR A 218 14.01 -4.59 1.11
CA THR A 218 15.47 -4.54 1.22
C THR A 218 16.08 -5.92 0.94
N LEU A 219 15.48 -6.99 1.49
CA LEU A 219 15.87 -8.36 1.23
C LEU A 219 15.72 -8.72 -0.24
N LYS A 220 14.59 -8.40 -0.88
CA LYS A 220 14.40 -8.61 -2.33
C LYS A 220 15.51 -7.94 -3.14
N ASN A 221 15.76 -6.65 -2.88
CA ASN A 221 16.83 -5.92 -3.58
C ASN A 221 18.21 -6.56 -3.34
N SER A 222 18.48 -7.08 -2.14
CA SER A 222 19.75 -7.73 -1.80
C SER A 222 19.96 -9.08 -2.50
N ILE A 223 18.90 -9.71 -3.00
CA ILE A 223 18.97 -10.97 -3.76
C ILE A 223 19.02 -10.70 -5.26
N ASN A 224 18.60 -9.51 -5.73
CA ASN A 224 18.58 -9.18 -7.16
C ASN A 224 19.98 -9.01 -7.76
N VAL A 225 21.02 -8.82 -6.95
CA VAL A 225 22.41 -8.61 -7.42
C VAL A 225 23.32 -9.71 -6.87
N ASP A 226 24.08 -10.35 -7.76
CA ASP A 226 25.08 -11.35 -7.38
C ASP A 226 26.25 -10.68 -6.67
N ARG A 227 26.64 -11.17 -5.49
CA ARG A 227 27.67 -10.50 -4.66
C ARG A 227 29.08 -10.55 -5.25
N LEU A 228 29.39 -11.57 -6.05
CA LEU A 228 30.75 -11.76 -6.59
C LEU A 228 30.98 -10.91 -7.84
N THR A 229 30.00 -10.90 -8.74
CA THR A 229 30.11 -10.28 -10.07
C THR A 229 29.40 -8.93 -10.13
N GLY A 230 28.46 -8.71 -9.21
CA GLY A 230 27.65 -7.51 -9.10
C GLY A 230 26.61 -7.33 -10.21
N VAL A 231 26.52 -8.23 -11.18
CA VAL A 231 25.41 -8.24 -12.15
C VAL A 231 24.15 -8.80 -11.50
N TYR A 232 23.03 -8.76 -12.21
CA TYR A 232 21.77 -9.24 -11.65
C TYR A 232 21.77 -10.75 -11.40
N THR A 233 20.96 -11.26 -10.48
CA THR A 233 20.74 -12.70 -10.30
C THR A 233 19.60 -13.20 -11.18
N LYS A 234 19.43 -14.53 -11.27
CA LYS A 234 18.34 -15.18 -11.99
C LYS A 234 16.92 -14.67 -11.68
N ILE A 235 16.71 -13.93 -10.58
CA ILE A 235 15.42 -13.30 -10.28
C ILE A 235 15.06 -12.24 -11.34
N MET A 236 16.02 -11.42 -11.74
CA MET A 236 15.82 -10.35 -12.72
C MET A 236 15.50 -10.86 -14.12
N LEU A 237 15.86 -12.11 -14.42
CA LEU A 237 15.47 -12.74 -15.68
C LEU A 237 13.96 -12.83 -15.82
N ARG A 238 13.25 -13.10 -14.72
CA ARG A 238 11.79 -13.15 -14.73
C ARG A 238 11.20 -11.77 -14.99
N GLU A 239 11.71 -10.73 -14.33
CA GLU A 239 11.27 -9.35 -14.53
C GLU A 239 11.49 -8.90 -15.99
N PHE A 240 12.63 -9.25 -16.58
CA PHE A 240 12.90 -8.99 -18.01
C PHE A 240 11.85 -9.60 -18.95
N PHE A 241 11.45 -10.86 -18.72
CA PHE A 241 10.39 -11.49 -19.53
C PHE A 241 8.99 -10.92 -19.25
N GLU A 242 8.73 -10.45 -18.03
CA GLU A 242 7.46 -9.77 -17.69
C GLU A 242 7.39 -8.41 -18.42
N ASP A 243 8.46 -7.61 -18.41
CA ASP A 243 8.56 -6.34 -19.16
C ASP A 243 8.35 -6.54 -20.67
N ALA A 244 8.90 -7.63 -21.23
CA ALA A 244 8.68 -8.01 -22.63
C ALA A 244 7.19 -8.20 -22.93
N LYS A 245 6.47 -8.90 -22.04
CA LYS A 245 5.05 -9.24 -22.22
C LYS A 245 4.13 -8.04 -22.07
N GLU A 246 4.53 -7.06 -21.26
CA GLU A 246 3.82 -5.79 -21.11
C GLU A 246 4.01 -4.85 -22.31
N GLY A 247 4.77 -5.26 -23.32
CA GLY A 247 5.00 -4.48 -24.54
C GLY A 247 5.96 -3.30 -24.33
N LEU A 248 6.81 -3.38 -23.30
CA LEU A 248 7.84 -2.36 -23.03
C LEU A 248 9.06 -2.48 -23.96
N PHE A 249 9.14 -3.58 -24.71
CA PHE A 249 10.21 -3.86 -25.66
C PHE A 249 9.82 -3.44 -27.08
N GLY A 250 10.81 -3.35 -27.98
CA GLY A 250 10.54 -3.17 -29.39
C GLY A 250 9.86 -4.40 -30.02
N ASN A 251 9.83 -4.47 -31.35
CA ASN A 251 9.26 -5.62 -32.06
C ASN A 251 10.10 -6.92 -31.91
N GLU A 252 11.31 -6.83 -31.36
CA GLU A 252 12.27 -7.93 -31.29
C GLU A 252 13.15 -7.77 -30.04
N PHE A 253 13.41 -8.87 -29.35
CA PHE A 253 14.42 -8.94 -28.30
C PHE A 253 15.14 -10.30 -28.38
N CYS A 254 16.33 -10.37 -27.82
CA CYS A 254 17.19 -11.56 -27.85
C CYS A 254 17.50 -12.03 -26.44
N ILE A 255 17.73 -13.34 -26.32
CA ILE A 255 18.30 -13.97 -25.13
C ILE A 255 19.61 -14.62 -25.51
N ALA A 256 20.69 -14.25 -24.82
CA ALA A 256 21.99 -14.90 -24.97
C ALA A 256 22.39 -15.62 -23.68
N ILE A 257 22.98 -16.81 -23.80
CA ILE A 257 23.62 -17.53 -22.72
C ILE A 257 25.13 -17.55 -23.00
N CYS A 258 25.89 -17.05 -22.04
CA CYS A 258 27.35 -16.99 -22.07
C CYS A 258 27.92 -17.95 -21.03
N ASP A 259 28.99 -18.62 -21.40
CA ASP A 259 29.73 -19.51 -20.52
C ASP A 259 31.24 -19.35 -20.73
N ILE A 260 31.99 -19.33 -19.63
CA ILE A 260 33.43 -19.12 -19.63
C ILE A 260 34.15 -20.42 -19.98
N ASP A 261 34.86 -20.42 -21.11
CA ASP A 261 35.50 -21.62 -21.61
C ASP A 261 36.64 -22.08 -20.70
N ASN A 262 36.59 -23.36 -20.32
CA ASN A 262 37.63 -24.04 -19.53
C ASN A 262 37.92 -23.41 -18.16
N LEU A 263 36.93 -22.77 -17.52
CA LEU A 263 37.12 -22.16 -16.19
C LEU A 263 37.60 -23.18 -15.14
N SER A 264 37.12 -24.43 -15.20
CA SER A 264 37.60 -25.50 -14.32
C SER A 264 39.10 -25.76 -14.46
N ASN A 265 39.66 -25.68 -15.68
CA ASN A 265 41.10 -25.85 -15.90
C ASN A 265 41.89 -24.72 -15.24
N VAL A 266 41.39 -23.48 -15.32
CA VAL A 266 42.02 -22.33 -14.68
C VAL A 266 41.97 -22.46 -13.15
N ASN A 267 40.83 -22.90 -12.60
CA ASN A 267 40.70 -23.18 -11.17
C ASN A 267 41.69 -24.25 -10.68
N ASN A 268 41.92 -25.29 -11.49
CA ASN A 268 42.87 -26.35 -11.16
C ASN A 268 44.33 -25.86 -11.18
N GLU A 269 44.65 -24.88 -12.02
CA GLU A 269 46.01 -24.35 -12.21
C GLU A 269 46.35 -23.22 -11.21
N PHE A 270 45.38 -22.37 -10.85
CA PHE A 270 45.61 -21.15 -10.08
C PHE A 270 44.77 -21.02 -8.80
N SER A 271 44.07 -22.09 -8.39
CA SER A 271 43.06 -22.15 -7.30
C SER A 271 41.72 -21.50 -7.62
N HIS A 272 40.69 -21.82 -6.83
CA HIS A 272 39.34 -21.25 -6.94
C HIS A 272 39.28 -19.72 -6.89
N THR A 273 40.24 -19.08 -6.21
CA THR A 273 40.29 -17.62 -6.14
C THR A 273 40.57 -16.97 -7.50
N ALA A 274 41.22 -17.68 -8.42
CA ALA A 274 41.42 -17.22 -9.79
C ALA A 274 40.12 -17.27 -10.61
N GLY A 275 39.31 -18.32 -10.46
CA GLY A 275 37.99 -18.39 -11.09
C GLY A 275 37.06 -17.28 -10.62
N ASP A 276 37.04 -17.00 -9.31
CA ASP A 276 36.27 -15.89 -8.75
C ASP A 276 36.66 -14.54 -9.35
N ARG A 277 37.96 -14.31 -9.57
CA ARG A 277 38.45 -13.10 -10.25
C ARG A 277 38.02 -13.05 -11.71
N ILE A 278 38.10 -14.15 -12.46
CA ILE A 278 37.63 -14.21 -13.85
C ILE A 278 36.13 -13.89 -13.94
N LEU A 279 35.33 -14.46 -13.03
CA LEU A 279 33.90 -14.15 -12.93
C LEU A 279 33.66 -12.67 -12.63
N ASN A 280 34.47 -12.08 -11.74
CA ASN A 280 34.38 -10.66 -11.39
C ASN A 280 34.78 -9.75 -12.58
N ILE A 281 35.83 -10.08 -13.33
CA ILE A 281 36.20 -9.38 -14.58
C ILE A 281 35.02 -9.39 -15.55
N PHE A 282 34.44 -10.57 -15.79
CA PHE A 282 33.31 -10.68 -16.72
C PHE A 282 32.10 -9.89 -16.24
N GLY A 283 31.75 -9.99 -14.95
CA GLY A 283 30.69 -9.19 -14.34
C GLY A 283 30.91 -7.68 -14.50
N ASN A 284 32.13 -7.20 -14.26
CA ASN A 284 32.48 -5.78 -14.41
C ASN A 284 32.45 -5.31 -15.87
N ILE A 285 32.78 -6.17 -16.82
CA ILE A 285 32.60 -5.87 -18.25
C ILE A 285 31.11 -5.73 -18.55
N LEU A 286 30.31 -6.73 -18.20
CA LEU A 286 28.87 -6.74 -18.46
C LEU A 286 28.15 -5.54 -17.84
N LYS A 287 28.50 -5.14 -16.61
CA LYS A 287 27.98 -3.92 -15.98
C LYS A 287 28.16 -2.65 -16.79
N ARG A 288 29.25 -2.53 -17.56
CA ARG A 288 29.49 -1.34 -18.39
C ARG A 288 28.55 -1.27 -19.60
N TYR A 289 27.96 -2.40 -19.98
CA TYR A 289 26.95 -2.50 -21.03
C TYR A 289 25.53 -2.45 -20.47
N GLU A 290 25.37 -2.53 -19.14
CA GLU A 290 24.06 -2.48 -18.48
C GLU A 290 23.28 -1.23 -18.90
N SER A 291 22.08 -1.44 -19.40
CA SER A 291 21.18 -0.36 -19.82
C SER A 291 19.73 -0.84 -19.77
N ASN A 292 18.79 0.04 -20.12
CA ASN A 292 17.40 -0.37 -20.29
C ASN A 292 17.20 -1.47 -21.35
N ASN A 293 18.14 -1.60 -22.29
CA ASN A 293 18.06 -2.57 -23.37
C ASN A 293 19.04 -3.75 -23.21
N PHE A 294 19.85 -3.76 -22.16
CA PHE A 294 20.85 -4.80 -21.93
C PHE A 294 20.93 -5.12 -20.45
N VAL A 295 20.42 -6.29 -20.07
CA VAL A 295 20.27 -6.73 -18.68
C VAL A 295 21.16 -7.96 -18.45
N PRO A 296 22.34 -7.78 -17.84
CA PRO A 296 23.25 -8.89 -17.56
C PRO A 296 22.85 -9.64 -16.29
N ILE A 297 22.73 -10.96 -16.38
CA ILE A 297 22.23 -11.82 -15.31
C ILE A 297 23.20 -12.98 -15.09
N ARG A 298 23.62 -13.22 -13.86
CA ARG A 298 24.30 -14.46 -13.47
C ARG A 298 23.25 -15.53 -13.17
N TYR A 299 23.23 -16.57 -14.01
CA TYR A 299 22.22 -17.62 -13.96
C TYR A 299 22.69 -18.84 -13.16
N GLY A 300 23.97 -19.19 -13.31
CA GLY A 300 24.61 -20.32 -12.64
C GLY A 300 25.99 -19.97 -12.04
N GLY A 301 26.80 -21.00 -11.77
CA GLY A 301 28.16 -20.82 -11.24
C GLY A 301 29.06 -20.05 -12.21
N GLU A 302 29.08 -20.47 -13.47
CA GLU A 302 29.88 -19.88 -14.56
C GLU A 302 29.03 -19.39 -15.75
N GLU A 303 27.72 -19.54 -15.66
CA GLU A 303 26.76 -19.22 -16.70
C GLU A 303 26.11 -17.84 -16.48
N PHE A 304 26.09 -17.05 -17.53
CA PHE A 304 25.44 -15.74 -17.57
C PHE A 304 24.37 -15.74 -18.64
N VAL A 305 23.22 -15.16 -18.34
CA VAL A 305 22.14 -14.88 -19.29
C VAL A 305 22.10 -13.39 -19.54
N LEU A 306 21.94 -12.97 -20.78
CA LEU A 306 21.85 -11.58 -21.18
C LEU A 306 20.49 -11.37 -21.82
N GLY A 307 19.67 -10.52 -21.21
CA GLY A 307 18.44 -10.02 -21.80
C GLY A 307 18.74 -8.80 -22.66
N ILE A 308 18.49 -8.87 -23.97
CA ILE A 308 18.88 -7.83 -24.92
C ILE A 308 17.64 -7.35 -25.69
N ASN A 309 17.12 -6.17 -25.37
CA ASN A 309 16.01 -5.54 -26.09
C ASN A 309 16.53 -4.73 -27.29
N GLU A 310 17.17 -5.45 -28.22
CA GLU A 310 17.68 -4.94 -29.48
C GLU A 310 17.57 -6.06 -30.55
N ASN A 311 17.65 -5.69 -31.82
CA ASN A 311 17.70 -6.68 -32.90
C ASN A 311 18.96 -7.54 -32.85
N ILE A 312 18.87 -8.72 -33.46
CA ILE A 312 19.93 -9.73 -33.45
C ILE A 312 21.30 -9.19 -33.94
N ASP A 313 21.30 -8.36 -34.99
CA ASP A 313 22.54 -7.81 -35.56
C ASP A 313 23.29 -6.90 -34.57
N LYS A 314 22.54 -6.07 -33.84
CA LYS A 314 23.11 -5.19 -32.81
C LYS A 314 23.54 -5.99 -31.60
N ALA A 315 22.74 -6.96 -31.16
CA ALA A 315 23.10 -7.87 -30.09
C ALA A 315 24.43 -8.58 -30.37
N ILE A 316 24.60 -9.15 -31.57
CA ILE A 316 25.83 -9.83 -31.99
C ILE A 316 27.04 -8.88 -31.98
N ARG A 317 26.88 -7.63 -32.44
CA ARG A 317 27.97 -6.65 -32.41
C ARG A 317 28.41 -6.35 -30.97
N GLU A 318 27.48 -6.13 -30.06
CA GLU A 318 27.77 -5.88 -28.65
C GLU A 318 28.42 -7.10 -27.98
N LEU A 319 27.89 -8.31 -28.23
CA LEU A 319 28.45 -9.55 -27.72
C LEU A 319 29.88 -9.82 -28.21
N ASN A 320 30.18 -9.52 -29.48
CA ASN A 320 31.54 -9.63 -30.00
C ASN A 320 32.50 -8.66 -29.29
N GLN A 321 32.08 -7.41 -29.04
CA GLN A 321 32.89 -6.46 -28.28
C GLN A 321 33.14 -6.93 -26.84
N ILE A 322 32.10 -7.45 -26.18
CA ILE A 322 32.20 -8.04 -24.83
C ILE A 322 33.19 -9.21 -24.82
N LYS A 323 33.08 -10.13 -25.79
CA LYS A 323 33.95 -11.31 -25.91
C LYS A 323 35.42 -10.93 -26.09
N GLU A 324 35.71 -10.04 -27.04
CA GLU A 324 37.08 -9.59 -27.32
C GLU A 324 37.67 -8.80 -26.15
N ARG A 325 36.84 -8.00 -25.46
CA ARG A 325 37.25 -7.27 -24.27
C ARG A 325 37.58 -8.21 -23.11
N PHE A 326 36.73 -9.20 -22.84
CA PHE A 326 36.96 -10.21 -21.80
C PHE A 326 38.26 -10.97 -22.05
N LYS A 327 38.47 -11.44 -23.27
CA LYS A 327 39.70 -12.14 -23.67
C LYS A 327 40.96 -11.30 -23.44
N ARG A 328 40.88 -9.99 -23.69
CA ARG A 328 41.97 -9.05 -23.43
C ARG A 328 42.22 -8.84 -21.93
N GLU A 329 41.18 -8.49 -21.16
CA GLU A 329 41.32 -8.23 -19.72
C GLU A 329 41.81 -9.48 -18.97
N CYS A 330 41.36 -10.68 -19.33
CA CYS A 330 41.90 -11.92 -18.76
C CYS A 330 43.36 -12.18 -19.14
N LYS A 331 43.76 -11.88 -20.39
CA LYS A 331 45.17 -12.02 -20.81
C LYS A 331 46.06 -11.07 -20.03
N ASP A 332 45.61 -9.84 -19.79
CA ASP A 332 46.37 -8.83 -19.06
C ASP A 332 46.53 -9.20 -17.58
N GLU A 333 45.50 -9.79 -16.95
CA GLU A 333 45.54 -10.16 -15.52
C GLU A 333 46.24 -11.50 -15.24
N PHE A 334 46.04 -12.52 -16.09
CA PHE A 334 46.53 -13.88 -15.83
C PHE A 334 47.64 -14.35 -16.79
N GLY A 335 48.01 -13.53 -17.79
CA GLY A 335 48.96 -13.93 -18.83
C GLY A 335 48.45 -15.01 -19.79
N LYS A 336 47.17 -15.40 -19.68
CA LYS A 336 46.54 -16.48 -20.43
C LYS A 336 45.21 -16.01 -21.03
N GLN A 337 44.94 -16.39 -22.28
CA GLN A 337 43.66 -16.07 -22.90
C GLN A 337 42.58 -17.01 -22.37
N VAL A 338 41.57 -16.42 -21.73
CA VAL A 338 40.31 -17.09 -21.38
C VAL A 338 39.25 -16.57 -22.34
N SER A 339 38.49 -17.47 -22.95
CA SER A 339 37.46 -17.15 -23.94
C SER A 339 36.05 -17.37 -23.40
N LEU A 340 35.06 -16.91 -24.15
CA LEU A 340 33.64 -17.16 -23.89
C LEU A 340 33.02 -17.84 -25.11
N SER A 341 32.17 -18.83 -24.84
CA SER A 341 31.22 -19.35 -25.82
C SER A 341 29.86 -18.72 -25.54
N ILE A 342 29.15 -18.31 -26.59
CA ILE A 342 27.86 -17.62 -26.47
C ILE A 342 26.86 -18.27 -27.41
N GLY A 343 25.70 -18.66 -26.89
CA GLY A 343 24.53 -19.04 -27.67
C GLY A 343 23.48 -17.96 -27.59
N ILE A 344 22.93 -17.52 -28.72
CA ILE A 344 21.89 -16.48 -28.77
C ILE A 344 20.68 -16.96 -29.57
N THR A 345 19.48 -16.59 -29.14
CA THR A 345 18.23 -16.79 -29.89
C THR A 345 17.46 -15.46 -29.97
N ILE A 346 16.69 -15.30 -31.05
CA ILE A 346 15.65 -14.27 -31.13
C ILE A 346 14.46 -14.79 -30.33
N ALA A 347 14.02 -14.02 -29.35
CA ALA A 347 12.97 -14.45 -28.45
C ALA A 347 11.58 -14.21 -29.05
N ASP A 348 10.78 -15.27 -29.11
CA ASP A 348 9.36 -15.18 -29.44
C ASP A 348 8.56 -14.91 -28.15
N ILE A 349 7.85 -13.78 -28.12
CA ILE A 349 7.07 -13.33 -26.96
C ILE A 349 5.93 -14.28 -26.59
N ASP A 350 5.42 -15.03 -27.56
CA ASP A 350 4.33 -15.99 -27.37
C ASP A 350 4.82 -17.30 -26.72
N LYS A 351 6.14 -17.52 -26.70
CA LYS A 351 6.73 -18.70 -26.04
C LYS A 351 6.91 -18.52 -24.55
N ALA A 352 6.86 -19.64 -23.84
CA ALA A 352 7.22 -19.65 -22.43
C ALA A 352 8.74 -19.41 -22.26
N PRO A 353 9.17 -18.60 -21.27
CA PRO A 353 10.58 -18.32 -21.02
C PRO A 353 11.53 -19.53 -20.98
N PRO A 354 11.15 -20.70 -20.41
CA PRO A 354 12.00 -21.88 -20.43
C PRO A 354 12.33 -22.41 -21.83
N HIS A 355 11.43 -22.23 -22.80
CA HIS A 355 11.67 -22.65 -24.19
C HIS A 355 12.71 -21.76 -24.86
N ILE A 356 12.59 -20.45 -24.70
CA ILE A 356 13.54 -19.46 -25.26
C ILE A 356 14.94 -19.69 -24.68
N LEU A 357 15.04 -19.95 -23.37
CA LEU A 357 16.32 -20.29 -22.74
C LEU A 357 16.91 -21.60 -23.29
N SER A 358 16.06 -22.60 -23.56
CA SER A 358 16.49 -23.86 -24.14
C SER A 358 17.07 -23.69 -25.55
N GLU A 359 16.52 -22.78 -26.35
CA GLU A 359 17.04 -22.48 -27.70
C GLU A 359 18.43 -21.85 -27.65
N ALA A 360 18.61 -20.85 -26.79
CA ALA A 360 19.91 -20.24 -26.57
C ALA A 360 20.94 -21.23 -26.00
N ASP A 361 20.52 -22.16 -25.12
CA ASP A 361 21.37 -23.24 -24.61
C ASP A 361 21.78 -24.24 -25.71
N VAL A 362 20.88 -24.57 -26.64
CA VAL A 362 21.24 -25.40 -27.82
C VAL A 362 22.33 -24.73 -28.64
N ALA A 363 22.20 -23.43 -28.92
CA ALA A 363 23.23 -22.67 -29.63
C ALA A 363 24.56 -22.60 -28.86
N LEU A 364 24.52 -22.42 -27.54
CA LEU A 364 25.72 -22.40 -26.70
C LEU A 364 26.46 -23.73 -26.73
N ARG A 365 25.73 -24.85 -26.63
CA ARG A 365 26.31 -26.19 -26.72
C ARG A 365 27.01 -26.41 -28.05
N TYR A 366 26.42 -25.95 -29.15
CA TYR A 366 27.06 -26.00 -30.46
C TYR A 366 28.32 -25.11 -30.54
N ALA A 367 28.30 -23.90 -29.98
CA ALA A 367 29.49 -23.05 -29.89
C ALA A 367 30.64 -23.76 -29.17
N LYS A 368 30.35 -24.41 -28.03
CA LYS A 368 31.32 -25.19 -27.25
C LYS A 368 31.86 -26.41 -28.00
N GLN A 369 31.00 -27.14 -28.71
CA GLN A 369 31.40 -28.35 -29.45
C GLN A 369 32.18 -28.03 -30.73
N SER A 370 31.88 -26.90 -31.38
CA SER A 370 32.50 -26.51 -32.65
C SER A 370 33.83 -25.77 -32.48
N GLY A 371 34.43 -25.76 -31.29
CA GLY A 371 35.77 -25.21 -31.05
C GLY A 371 35.85 -24.03 -30.09
N LYS A 372 34.75 -23.65 -29.42
CA LYS A 372 34.70 -22.58 -28.40
C LYS A 372 35.04 -21.18 -28.95
N ASP A 373 35.13 -20.17 -28.07
CA ASP A 373 35.49 -18.78 -28.42
C ASP A 373 34.64 -18.17 -29.55
N LYS A 374 33.35 -18.45 -29.57
CA LYS A 374 32.45 -18.02 -30.65
C LYS A 374 31.04 -17.75 -30.17
N ILE A 375 30.30 -17.08 -31.05
CA ILE A 375 28.87 -16.84 -30.92
C ILE A 375 28.18 -17.76 -31.92
N SER A 376 27.14 -18.45 -31.48
CA SER A 376 26.28 -19.26 -32.34
C SER A 376 24.83 -18.82 -32.18
N ILE A 377 24.09 -18.82 -33.28
CA ILE A 377 22.72 -18.31 -33.32
C ILE A 377 21.77 -19.50 -33.49
N TYR A 378 20.73 -19.59 -32.67
CA TYR A 378 19.63 -20.50 -32.92
C TYR A 378 18.67 -19.87 -33.94
N ASP A 379 18.53 -20.47 -35.12
CA ASP A 379 17.51 -20.09 -36.10
C ASP A 379 16.36 -21.09 -36.07
N GLU A 380 15.22 -20.64 -35.54
CA GLU A 380 14.00 -21.42 -35.46
C GLU A 380 13.45 -21.80 -36.84
N LYS A 381 13.55 -20.92 -37.84
CA LYS A 381 12.94 -21.15 -39.17
C LYS A 381 13.60 -22.30 -39.91
N THR A 382 14.88 -22.53 -39.65
CA THR A 382 15.65 -23.61 -40.26
C THR A 382 15.93 -24.77 -39.32
N MET A 383 15.64 -24.61 -38.01
CA MET A 383 16.14 -25.47 -36.93
C MET A 383 17.66 -25.70 -37.02
N LYS A 384 18.40 -24.73 -37.56
CA LYS A 384 19.85 -24.77 -37.71
C LYS A 384 20.52 -23.82 -36.75
N ILE A 385 21.81 -24.08 -36.55
CA ILE A 385 22.69 -23.25 -35.75
C ILE A 385 23.73 -22.69 -36.71
N ASP A 386 23.77 -21.36 -36.82
CA ASP A 386 24.72 -20.62 -37.66
C ASP A 386 25.90 -20.05 -36.84
#